data_AF-A0A1D2J7Q8-F1
#
_entry.id   AF-A0A1D2J7Q8-F1
#
_cell.length_a   1.000
_cell.length_b   1.000
_cell.length_c   1.000
_cell.angle_alpha   90.00
_cell.angle_beta   90.00
_cell.angle_gamma   90.00
#
_symmetry.space_group_name_H-M   'P 1'
#
loop_
_entity.id
_entity.type
_entity.pdbx_description
1 polymer ?
#
loop_
_entity_poly.entity_id
_entity_poly.type
_entity_poly.pdbx_seq_one_letter_code
_entity_poly.pdbx_strand_id
1 'polypeptide(L)'
;MHIMPASGFSAVSNPSPLQNGEQNNSTDDAESLINKPPDISTHYTIFPETIPVPPPRGSFSISIPDLRREFLRLQARAHPDKYPPGPKKQRAEALSSRINEAYRALSDPLSRAQYILASQHGIDLEAEDGAKDHPQDMETLMRVLEVQETIEEAQDELTVAQLKEENEERINGCVAALGSALDQGNIDEARKECVRLRFWYTIREGLREWEPGKGVRLIH
;
A
#
# COMPACT_ATOMS: atom_id res chain seq x y z
N MET A 1 86.74 16.44 -17.37
CA MET A 1 87.02 15.12 -17.98
C MET A 1 86.07 14.11 -17.38
N HIS A 2 84.97 13.79 -18.07
CA HIS A 2 84.19 12.58 -17.82
C HIS A 2 83.77 12.05 -19.18
N ILE A 3 84.18 10.83 -19.45
CA ILE A 3 84.09 10.12 -20.72
C ILE A 3 82.80 9.29 -20.68
N MET A 4 81.95 9.47 -21.70
CA MET A 4 81.03 8.42 -22.18
C MET A 4 81.73 7.68 -23.34
N PRO A 5 81.38 6.40 -23.63
CA PRO A 5 80.30 6.07 -24.59
C PRO A 5 79.42 4.85 -24.17
N ALA A 6 78.11 4.81 -24.48
CA ALA A 6 77.42 4.19 -25.66
C ALA A 6 77.76 2.69 -25.86
N SER A 7 76.85 1.70 -26.01
CA SER A 7 75.58 1.53 -26.76
C SER A 7 74.93 0.20 -26.29
N GLY A 8 73.68 -0.23 -26.54
CA GLY A 8 72.60 0.20 -27.43
C GLY A 8 71.37 -0.76 -27.38
N PHE A 9 70.34 -0.39 -28.15
CA PHE A 9 69.24 -1.18 -28.74
C PHE A 9 68.16 -1.86 -27.87
N SER A 10 66.92 -1.37 -27.90
CA SER A 10 65.88 -1.80 -28.88
C SER A 10 64.48 -1.28 -28.53
N ALA A 11 63.74 -0.89 -29.56
CA ALA A 11 62.38 -0.34 -29.54
C ALA A 11 61.31 -1.44 -29.43
N VAL A 12 60.17 -1.14 -28.77
CA VAL A 12 58.83 -1.61 -29.19
C VAL A 12 57.76 -0.63 -28.70
N SER A 13 57.06 -0.05 -29.66
CA SER A 13 55.77 0.63 -29.51
C SER A 13 54.65 -0.41 -29.39
N ASN A 14 53.67 -0.22 -28.50
CA ASN A 14 52.31 -0.73 -28.74
C ASN A 14 51.24 -0.05 -27.86
N PRO A 15 49.95 -0.09 -28.28
CA PRO A 15 48.96 0.95 -28.05
C PRO A 15 48.06 0.70 -26.83
N SER A 16 47.38 1.75 -26.41
CA SER A 16 46.23 1.71 -25.49
C SER A 16 45.10 0.84 -26.01
N PRO A 17 44.46 0.00 -25.18
CA PRO A 17 43.11 -0.48 -25.40
C PRO A 17 42.11 0.39 -24.63
N LEU A 18 41.18 0.99 -25.37
CA LEU A 18 39.86 1.36 -24.84
C LEU A 18 39.18 0.09 -24.32
N GLN A 19 38.80 0.07 -23.04
CA GLN A 19 37.89 -0.94 -22.50
C GLN A 19 36.62 -0.26 -22.02
N ASN A 20 35.55 -0.52 -22.77
CA ASN A 20 34.16 -0.33 -22.38
C ASN A 20 33.89 -1.03 -21.05
N GLY A 21 33.49 -0.25 -20.04
CA GLY A 21 32.92 -0.74 -18.79
C GLY A 21 31.40 -0.62 -18.82
N GLU A 22 30.73 -1.43 -19.63
CA GLU A 22 29.34 -1.82 -19.35
C GLU A 22 29.42 -2.97 -18.32
N GLN A 23 29.27 -2.65 -17.04
CA GLN A 23 29.17 -3.67 -15.98
C GLN A 23 27.92 -3.43 -15.12
N ASN A 24 26.90 -4.22 -15.46
CA ASN A 24 26.00 -4.96 -14.56
C ASN A 24 25.82 -4.42 -13.14
N ASN A 25 24.78 -3.59 -12.95
CA ASN A 25 24.32 -3.15 -11.62
C ASN A 25 23.00 -3.81 -11.18
N SER A 26 22.57 -4.90 -11.83
CA SER A 26 21.21 -5.48 -11.65
C SER A 26 21.17 -6.83 -10.91
N THR A 27 22.30 -7.52 -10.79
CA THR A 27 22.42 -8.81 -10.07
C THR A 27 22.74 -8.66 -8.58
N ASP A 28 23.54 -7.67 -8.18
CA ASP A 28 23.94 -7.45 -6.78
C ASP A 28 22.79 -6.97 -5.88
N ASP A 29 21.83 -6.22 -6.44
CA ASP A 29 20.71 -5.66 -5.68
C ASP A 29 19.64 -6.69 -5.31
N ALA A 30 19.51 -7.78 -6.07
CA ALA A 30 18.53 -8.83 -5.80
C ALA A 30 19.00 -9.80 -4.70
N GLU A 31 20.29 -10.19 -4.71
CA GLU A 31 20.86 -11.02 -3.64
C GLU A 31 20.85 -10.32 -2.29
N SER A 32 20.92 -8.98 -2.27
CA SER A 32 20.95 -8.19 -1.03
C SER A 32 19.70 -8.33 -0.17
N LEU A 33 18.49 -8.54 -0.73
CA LEU A 33 17.26 -8.70 0.07
C LEU A 33 17.07 -10.11 0.63
N ILE A 34 17.57 -11.15 -0.03
CA ILE A 34 17.50 -12.50 0.52
C ILE A 34 18.55 -12.69 1.62
N ASN A 35 19.70 -12.02 1.49
CA ASN A 35 20.78 -12.08 2.46
C ASN A 35 20.60 -11.06 3.61
N LYS A 36 19.88 -9.96 3.37
CA LYS A 36 19.50 -8.95 4.37
C LYS A 36 18.02 -8.55 4.16
N PRO A 37 17.07 -9.39 4.60
CA PRO A 37 15.65 -9.13 4.40
C PRO A 37 15.23 -7.84 5.12
N PRO A 38 14.24 -7.10 4.56
CA PRO A 38 13.62 -6.00 5.28
C PRO A 38 12.96 -6.56 6.55
N ASP A 39 12.77 -5.71 7.55
CA ASP A 39 12.02 -6.10 8.73
C ASP A 39 10.56 -6.35 8.34
N ILE A 40 10.15 -7.62 8.39
CA ILE A 40 8.79 -8.08 8.04
C ILE A 40 7.92 -8.31 9.28
N SER A 41 8.30 -7.77 10.44
CA SER A 41 7.54 -7.94 11.70
C SER A 41 6.15 -7.32 11.63
N THR A 42 5.98 -6.22 10.89
CA THR A 42 4.70 -5.56 10.64
C THR A 42 4.58 -5.18 9.15
N HIS A 43 3.39 -4.81 8.70
CA HIS A 43 3.23 -4.27 7.34
C HIS A 43 4.00 -2.95 7.17
N TYR A 44 4.12 -2.15 8.22
CA TYR A 44 4.82 -0.87 8.18
C TYR A 44 6.33 -1.00 8.02
N THR A 45 6.94 -1.97 8.71
CA THR A 45 8.39 -2.16 8.70
C THR A 45 8.93 -2.60 7.33
N ILE A 46 8.05 -3.05 6.44
CA ILE A 46 8.36 -3.42 5.05
C ILE A 46 8.65 -2.18 4.18
N PHE A 47 8.09 -1.01 4.51
CA PHE A 47 8.20 0.22 3.73
C PHE A 47 8.89 1.37 4.49
N PRO A 48 10.14 1.19 4.94
CA PRO A 48 10.83 2.16 5.80
C PRO A 48 11.18 3.48 5.09
N GLU A 49 11.27 3.51 3.75
CA GLU A 49 11.54 4.77 3.02
C GLU A 49 10.30 5.65 2.95
N THR A 50 9.14 5.04 2.72
CA THR A 50 7.85 5.74 2.68
C THR A 50 7.35 6.08 4.08
N ILE A 51 7.53 5.14 5.03
CA ILE A 51 6.95 5.22 6.37
C ILE A 51 8.08 5.03 7.41
N PRO A 52 8.93 6.06 7.60
CA PRO A 52 10.06 5.97 8.53
C PRO A 52 9.61 5.89 9.99
N VAL A 53 8.43 6.44 10.31
CA VAL A 53 7.82 6.41 11.64
C VAL A 53 6.39 5.88 11.50
N PRO A 54 6.10 4.64 11.90
CA PRO A 54 4.74 4.12 11.83
C PRO A 54 3.84 4.66 12.96
N PRO A 55 2.51 4.64 12.77
CA PRO A 55 1.55 4.83 13.85
C PRO A 55 1.83 3.89 15.03
N PRO A 56 1.65 4.32 16.29
CA PRO A 56 1.00 5.57 16.71
C PRO A 56 1.96 6.76 16.84
N ARG A 57 3.25 6.59 16.53
CA ARG A 57 4.25 7.67 16.64
C ARG A 57 4.30 8.56 15.40
N GLY A 58 3.92 8.01 14.24
CA GLY A 58 3.75 8.74 12.99
C GLY A 58 2.29 8.89 12.60
N SER A 59 2.05 9.58 11.48
CA SER A 59 0.69 9.86 11.01
C SER A 59 0.05 8.64 10.33
N PHE A 60 -1.27 8.54 10.43
CA PHE A 60 -2.10 7.66 9.60
C PHE A 60 -1.96 7.94 8.09
N SER A 61 -1.71 9.20 7.71
CA SER A 61 -1.62 9.60 6.31
C SER A 61 -0.30 9.14 5.67
N ILE A 62 -0.39 8.54 4.49
CA ILE A 62 0.75 7.98 3.76
C ILE A 62 0.65 8.42 2.30
N SER A 63 1.79 8.79 1.71
CA SER A 63 1.91 9.05 0.28
C SER A 63 1.75 7.74 -0.51
N ILE A 64 0.57 7.53 -1.10
CA ILE A 64 0.30 6.36 -1.96
C ILE A 64 1.26 6.28 -3.17
N PRO A 65 1.62 7.40 -3.85
CA PRO A 65 2.60 7.35 -4.94
C PRO A 65 3.98 6.85 -4.50
N ASP A 66 4.45 7.29 -3.33
CA ASP A 66 5.75 6.85 -2.82
C ASP A 66 5.70 5.40 -2.31
N LEU A 67 4.61 5.02 -1.64
CA LEU A 67 4.36 3.63 -1.23
C LEU A 67 4.40 2.69 -2.43
N ARG A 68 3.74 3.08 -3.53
CA ARG A 68 3.73 2.31 -4.78
C ARG A 68 5.12 2.20 -5.41
N ARG A 69 5.92 3.28 -5.37
CA ARG A 69 7.29 3.27 -5.89
C ARG A 69 8.18 2.31 -5.09
N GLU A 70 8.10 2.37 -3.77
CA GLU A 70 8.85 1.47 -2.90
C GLU A 70 8.41 0.01 -3.08
N PHE A 71 7.10 -0.24 -3.14
CA PHE A 71 6.51 -1.55 -3.43
C PHE A 71 7.06 -2.17 -4.71
N LEU A 72 7.03 -1.44 -5.84
CA LEU A 72 7.52 -1.96 -7.12
C LEU A 72 9.02 -2.30 -7.05
N ARG A 73 9.81 -1.49 -6.35
CA ARG A 73 11.24 -1.71 -6.17
C ARG A 73 11.52 -2.95 -5.31
N LEU A 74 10.80 -3.12 -4.21
CA LEU A 74 10.91 -4.30 -3.35
C LEU A 74 10.48 -5.57 -4.11
N GLN A 75 9.38 -5.50 -4.84
CA GLN A 75 8.86 -6.63 -5.60
C GLN A 75 9.78 -7.06 -6.75
N ALA A 76 10.40 -6.11 -7.45
CA ALA A 76 11.40 -6.41 -8.48
C ALA A 76 12.66 -7.12 -7.92
N ARG A 77 12.99 -6.89 -6.64
CA ARG A 77 14.13 -7.52 -5.95
C ARG A 77 13.76 -8.88 -5.35
N ALA A 78 12.51 -9.05 -4.90
CA ALA A 78 11.99 -10.30 -4.33
C ALA A 78 11.40 -11.28 -5.38
N HIS A 79 11.50 -10.99 -6.68
CA HIS A 79 10.86 -11.80 -7.71
C HIS A 79 11.40 -13.25 -7.77
N PRO A 80 10.54 -14.28 -7.67
CA PRO A 80 10.98 -15.67 -7.54
C PRO A 80 11.69 -16.23 -8.78
N ASP A 81 11.39 -15.70 -9.97
CA ASP A 81 12.06 -16.11 -11.23
C ASP A 81 13.55 -15.78 -11.27
N LYS A 82 14.04 -14.95 -10.35
CA LYS A 82 15.48 -14.68 -10.20
C LYS A 82 16.24 -15.84 -9.56
N TYR A 83 15.54 -16.84 -9.01
CA TYR A 83 16.15 -17.92 -8.25
C TYR A 83 15.82 -19.29 -8.85
N PRO A 84 16.82 -20.19 -8.96
CA PRO A 84 16.55 -21.57 -9.35
C PRO A 84 15.67 -22.27 -8.29
N PRO A 85 14.96 -23.35 -8.67
CA PRO A 85 14.18 -24.13 -7.72
C PRO A 85 15.00 -24.51 -6.48
N GLY A 86 14.44 -24.25 -5.30
CA GLY A 86 15.10 -24.53 -4.03
C GLY A 86 14.73 -23.55 -2.91
N PRO A 87 15.41 -23.62 -1.76
CA PRO A 87 15.08 -22.81 -0.58
C PRO A 87 15.13 -21.30 -0.82
N LYS A 88 16.03 -20.82 -1.70
CA LYS A 88 16.10 -19.39 -2.07
C LYS A 88 14.84 -18.93 -2.79
N LYS A 89 14.33 -19.73 -3.74
CA LYS A 89 13.08 -19.44 -4.46
C LYS A 89 11.88 -19.40 -3.50
N GLN A 90 11.77 -20.35 -2.59
CA GLN A 90 10.69 -20.37 -1.59
C GLN A 90 10.71 -19.13 -0.67
N ARG A 91 11.91 -18.67 -0.25
CA ARG A 91 12.05 -17.43 0.51
C ARG A 91 11.64 -16.20 -0.30
N ALA A 92 12.00 -16.15 -1.58
CA ALA A 92 11.60 -15.08 -2.48
C ALA A 92 10.07 -15.04 -2.66
N GLU A 93 9.44 -16.20 -2.86
CA GLU A 93 7.98 -16.33 -2.94
C GLU A 93 7.30 -15.84 -1.65
N ALA A 94 7.76 -16.29 -0.48
CA ALA A 94 7.23 -15.86 0.80
C ALA A 94 7.39 -14.35 1.03
N LEU A 95 8.55 -13.79 0.71
CA LEU A 95 8.81 -12.36 0.84
C LEU A 95 7.93 -11.53 -0.12
N SER A 96 7.81 -11.96 -1.37
CA SER A 96 6.92 -11.36 -2.37
C SER A 96 5.47 -11.35 -1.89
N SER A 97 4.97 -12.46 -1.35
CA SER A 97 3.62 -12.53 -0.79
C SER A 97 3.43 -11.54 0.37
N ARG A 98 4.39 -11.47 1.30
CA ARG A 98 4.37 -10.52 2.42
C ARG A 98 4.37 -9.05 1.96
N ILE A 99 5.18 -8.71 0.95
CA ILE A 99 5.21 -7.37 0.37
C ILE A 99 3.84 -7.02 -0.25
N ASN A 100 3.21 -7.96 -0.95
CA ASN A 100 1.88 -7.77 -1.53
C ASN A 100 0.80 -7.57 -0.46
N GLU A 101 0.80 -8.39 0.58
CA GLU A 101 -0.14 -8.26 1.71
C GLU A 101 0.00 -6.89 2.39
N ALA A 102 1.23 -6.49 2.69
CA ALA A 102 1.51 -5.21 3.32
C ALA A 102 1.11 -4.02 2.44
N TYR A 103 1.43 -4.08 1.13
CA TYR A 103 1.02 -3.03 0.20
C TYR A 103 -0.51 -2.91 0.13
N ARG A 104 -1.22 -4.04 -0.01
CA ARG A 104 -2.70 -4.04 -0.04
C ARG A 104 -3.27 -3.42 1.23
N ALA A 105 -2.82 -3.87 2.40
CA ALA A 105 -3.30 -3.40 3.68
C ALA A 105 -3.02 -1.89 3.89
N LEU A 106 -1.86 -1.40 3.46
CA LEU A 106 -1.48 0.00 3.67
C LEU A 106 -1.95 0.94 2.56
N SER A 107 -2.24 0.46 1.36
CA SER A 107 -2.60 1.32 0.22
C SER A 107 -4.00 1.91 0.30
N ASP A 108 -4.95 1.18 0.91
CA ASP A 108 -6.33 1.63 1.09
C ASP A 108 -6.54 2.15 2.53
N PRO A 109 -7.17 3.34 2.73
CA PRO A 109 -7.38 3.89 4.06
C PRO A 109 -8.23 3.02 4.99
N LEU A 110 -9.26 2.34 4.48
CA LEU A 110 -10.11 1.45 5.27
C LEU A 110 -9.31 0.24 5.73
N SER A 111 -8.64 -0.46 4.81
CA SER A 111 -7.78 -1.59 5.15
C SER A 111 -6.65 -1.21 6.11
N ARG A 112 -6.08 -0.01 5.94
CA ARG A 112 -5.02 0.50 6.81
C ARG A 112 -5.53 0.74 8.22
N ALA A 113 -6.71 1.34 8.36
CA ALA A 113 -7.32 1.60 9.65
C ALA A 113 -7.70 0.30 10.37
N GLN A 114 -8.33 -0.65 9.67
CA GLN A 114 -8.62 -1.98 10.18
C GLN A 114 -7.33 -2.67 10.66
N TYR A 115 -6.26 -2.59 9.87
CA TYR A 115 -4.97 -3.16 10.25
C TYR A 115 -4.41 -2.53 11.53
N ILE A 116 -4.44 -1.19 11.68
CA ILE A 116 -3.98 -0.51 12.89
C ILE A 116 -4.83 -0.93 14.10
N LEU A 117 -6.16 -0.89 13.97
CA LEU A 117 -7.10 -1.26 15.02
C LEU A 117 -6.89 -2.71 15.49
N ALA A 118 -6.74 -3.64 14.56
CA ALA A 118 -6.51 -5.05 14.88
C ALA A 118 -5.12 -5.28 15.49
N SER A 119 -4.06 -4.77 14.86
CA SER A 119 -2.67 -5.07 15.25
C SER A 119 -2.21 -4.33 16.51
N GLN A 120 -2.72 -3.12 16.78
CA GLN A 120 -2.26 -2.27 17.88
C GLN A 120 -3.25 -2.21 19.04
N HIS A 121 -4.55 -2.40 18.77
CA HIS A 121 -5.60 -2.25 19.77
C HIS A 121 -6.42 -3.53 19.99
N GLY A 122 -6.17 -4.59 19.23
CA GLY A 122 -6.91 -5.85 19.34
C GLY A 122 -8.38 -5.74 18.92
N ILE A 123 -8.73 -4.71 18.13
CA ILE A 123 -10.09 -4.47 17.65
C ILE A 123 -10.19 -5.00 16.23
N ASP A 124 -10.81 -6.16 16.07
CA ASP A 124 -11.08 -6.75 14.77
C ASP A 124 -12.49 -6.38 14.29
N LEU A 125 -12.55 -5.47 13.30
CA LEU A 125 -13.80 -5.00 12.70
C LEU A 125 -14.30 -5.91 11.56
N GLU A 126 -13.52 -6.90 11.15
CA GLU A 126 -13.89 -7.86 10.11
C GLU A 126 -14.47 -9.15 10.70
N ALA A 127 -14.23 -9.44 11.97
CA ALA A 127 -14.83 -10.56 12.66
C ALA A 127 -16.37 -10.46 12.71
N GLU A 128 -17.08 -11.57 12.50
CA GLU A 128 -18.57 -11.63 12.54
C GLU A 128 -19.16 -11.09 13.86
N ASP A 129 -18.41 -11.18 14.96
CA ASP A 129 -18.82 -10.69 16.28
C ASP A 129 -18.45 -9.21 16.53
N GLY A 130 -17.65 -8.58 15.67
CA GLY A 130 -17.24 -7.18 15.81
C GLY A 130 -18.42 -6.20 15.80
N ALA A 131 -19.53 -6.56 15.14
CA ALA A 131 -20.78 -5.79 15.17
C ALA A 131 -21.62 -6.01 16.45
N LYS A 132 -21.44 -7.15 17.15
CA LYS A 132 -22.14 -7.45 18.41
C LYS A 132 -21.47 -6.79 19.60
N ASP A 133 -20.14 -6.76 19.61
CA ASP A 133 -19.36 -6.15 20.69
C ASP A 133 -19.35 -4.61 20.60
N HIS A 134 -19.68 -4.04 19.44
CA HIS A 134 -19.58 -2.62 19.17
C HIS A 134 -20.87 -2.11 18.50
N PRO A 135 -21.83 -1.57 19.28
CA PRO A 135 -23.09 -1.09 18.75
C PRO A 135 -22.85 0.01 17.71
N GLN A 136 -23.50 -0.17 16.56
CA GLN A 136 -23.42 0.73 15.42
C GLN A 136 -24.05 2.08 15.79
N ASP A 137 -23.49 3.15 15.23
CA ASP A 137 -24.07 4.47 15.36
C ASP A 137 -25.39 4.55 14.59
N MET A 138 -26.49 4.78 15.32
CA MET A 138 -27.85 4.82 14.76
C MET A 138 -27.99 5.93 13.71
N GLU A 139 -27.32 7.07 13.93
CA GLU A 139 -27.33 8.18 12.98
C GLU A 139 -26.70 7.77 11.65
N THR A 140 -25.54 7.11 11.69
CA THR A 140 -24.90 6.54 10.51
C THR A 140 -25.79 5.52 9.80
N LEU A 141 -26.44 4.59 10.53
CA LEU A 141 -27.32 3.59 9.92
C LEU A 141 -28.51 4.22 9.21
N MET A 142 -29.19 5.19 9.85
CA MET A 142 -30.29 5.92 9.21
C MET A 142 -29.82 6.62 7.94
N ARG A 143 -28.66 7.28 8.00
CA ARG A 143 -28.10 7.98 6.84
C ARG A 143 -27.76 7.04 5.69
N VAL A 144 -27.23 5.85 5.99
CA VAL A 144 -26.96 4.83 4.97
C VAL A 144 -28.26 4.41 4.31
N LEU A 145 -29.29 4.07 5.08
CA LEU A 145 -30.60 3.68 4.53
C LEU A 145 -31.20 4.76 3.64
N GLU A 146 -31.16 6.04 4.04
CA GLU A 146 -31.63 7.16 3.22
C GLU A 146 -30.91 7.25 1.86
N VAL A 147 -29.58 7.07 1.88
CA VAL A 147 -28.79 7.10 0.63
C VAL A 147 -29.10 5.87 -0.24
N GLN A 148 -29.30 4.70 0.37
CA GLN A 148 -29.71 3.49 -0.37
C GLN A 148 -31.06 3.69 -1.08
N GLU A 149 -32.05 4.22 -0.37
CA GLU A 149 -33.36 4.56 -0.94
C GLU A 149 -33.22 5.54 -2.11
N THR A 150 -32.41 6.60 -1.93
CA THR A 150 -32.16 7.58 -3.00
C THR A 150 -31.52 6.93 -4.25
N ILE A 151 -30.66 5.93 -4.06
CA ILE A 151 -30.03 5.18 -5.18
C ILE A 151 -31.06 4.30 -5.90
N GLU A 152 -31.96 3.66 -5.16
CA GLU A 152 -33.02 2.81 -5.72
C GLU A 152 -34.06 3.63 -6.50
N GLU A 153 -34.35 4.85 -6.06
CA GLU A 153 -35.29 5.77 -6.71
C GLU A 153 -34.68 6.55 -7.88
N ALA A 154 -33.36 6.59 -8.01
CA ALA A 154 -32.68 7.31 -9.08
C ALA A 154 -33.07 6.76 -10.46
N GLN A 155 -33.56 7.63 -11.35
CA GLN A 155 -34.02 7.26 -12.70
C GLN A 155 -33.11 7.74 -13.82
N ASP A 156 -32.15 8.62 -13.51
CA ASP A 156 -31.31 9.28 -14.49
C ASP A 156 -29.84 9.33 -14.06
N GLU A 157 -28.96 9.40 -15.05
CA GLU A 157 -27.51 9.40 -14.83
C GLU A 157 -27.00 10.67 -14.13
N LEU A 158 -27.70 11.80 -14.21
CA LEU A 158 -27.24 13.04 -13.58
C LEU A 158 -27.40 12.95 -12.05
N THR A 159 -28.53 12.43 -11.58
CA THR A 159 -28.76 12.16 -10.15
C THR A 159 -27.68 11.23 -9.59
N VAL A 160 -27.35 10.15 -10.31
CA VAL A 160 -26.32 9.18 -9.85
C VAL A 160 -24.92 9.78 -9.89
N ALA A 161 -24.61 10.63 -10.87
CA ALA A 161 -23.34 11.34 -10.91
C ALA A 161 -23.18 12.27 -9.68
N GLN A 162 -24.23 12.97 -9.27
CA GLN A 162 -24.23 13.78 -8.05
C GLN A 162 -24.02 12.92 -6.79
N LEU A 163 -24.75 11.80 -6.67
CA LEU A 163 -24.57 10.88 -5.54
C LEU A 163 -23.15 10.31 -5.46
N LYS A 164 -22.51 10.04 -6.60
CA LYS A 164 -21.09 9.63 -6.67
C LYS A 164 -20.18 10.70 -6.10
N GLU A 165 -20.35 11.95 -6.52
CA GLU A 165 -19.55 13.07 -6.02
C GLU A 165 -19.73 13.26 -4.51
N GLU A 166 -20.97 13.31 -4.03
CA GLU A 166 -21.22 13.45 -2.59
C GLU A 166 -20.68 12.27 -1.77
N ASN A 167 -20.74 11.05 -2.30
CA ASN A 167 -20.19 9.89 -1.61
C ASN A 167 -18.67 9.94 -1.53
N GLU A 168 -17.97 10.41 -2.57
CA GLU A 168 -16.53 10.64 -2.52
C GLU A 168 -16.16 11.73 -1.50
N GLU A 169 -16.95 12.80 -1.38
CA GLU A 169 -16.77 13.80 -0.32
C GLU A 169 -16.92 13.19 1.08
N ARG A 170 -17.94 12.35 1.30
CA ARG A 170 -18.16 11.63 2.56
C ARG A 170 -17.00 10.69 2.88
N ILE A 171 -16.49 9.95 1.90
CA ILE A 171 -15.31 9.10 2.03
C ILE A 171 -14.10 9.93 2.46
N ASN A 172 -13.80 11.01 1.74
CA ASN A 172 -12.66 11.88 2.04
C ASN A 172 -12.77 12.50 3.44
N GLY A 173 -13.97 12.92 3.84
CA GLY A 173 -14.26 13.41 5.19
C GLY A 173 -14.01 12.35 6.27
N CYS A 174 -14.49 11.12 6.07
CA CYS A 174 -14.26 10.02 6.99
C CYS A 174 -12.78 9.66 7.10
N VAL A 175 -12.05 9.63 5.99
CA VAL A 175 -10.60 9.35 5.97
C VAL A 175 -9.83 10.42 6.75
N ALA A 176 -10.20 11.69 6.61
CA ALA A 176 -9.58 12.78 7.36
C ALA A 176 -9.89 12.69 8.87
N ALA A 177 -11.15 12.43 9.24
CA ALA A 177 -11.57 12.25 10.62
C ALA A 177 -10.88 11.05 11.28
N LEU A 178 -10.80 9.93 10.56
CA LEU A 178 -10.11 8.70 10.95
C LEU A 178 -8.62 8.94 11.22
N GLY A 179 -7.94 9.64 10.30
CA GLY A 179 -6.54 10.01 10.48
C GLY A 179 -6.32 10.89 11.70
N SER A 180 -7.17 11.91 11.87
CA SER A 180 -7.13 12.79 13.05
C SER A 180 -7.36 12.03 14.36
N ALA A 181 -8.32 11.11 14.38
CA ALA A 181 -8.62 10.30 15.56
C ALA A 181 -7.46 9.37 15.92
N LEU A 182 -6.86 8.69 14.94
CA LEU A 182 -5.69 7.82 15.16
C LEU A 182 -4.46 8.61 15.61
N ASP A 183 -4.19 9.76 14.99
CA ASP A 183 -3.05 10.63 15.33
C ASP A 183 -3.19 11.22 16.75
N GLN A 184 -4.42 11.39 17.24
CA GLN A 184 -4.73 11.84 18.61
C GLN A 184 -4.86 10.67 19.61
N GLY A 185 -4.80 9.42 19.16
CA GLY A 185 -5.03 8.24 20.00
C GLY A 185 -6.49 8.05 20.46
N ASN A 186 -7.45 8.69 19.80
CA ASN A 186 -8.88 8.50 20.07
C ASN A 186 -9.40 7.26 19.33
N ILE A 187 -9.18 6.09 19.93
CA ILE A 187 -9.46 4.79 19.30
C ILE A 187 -10.95 4.53 19.12
N ASP A 188 -11.79 5.00 20.05
CA ASP A 188 -13.24 4.85 19.95
C ASP A 188 -13.80 5.59 18.72
N GLU A 189 -13.29 6.80 18.47
CA GLU A 189 -13.67 7.58 17.30
C GLU A 189 -13.11 6.99 16.01
N ALA A 190 -11.83 6.59 16.01
CA ALA A 190 -11.22 5.91 14.86
C ALA A 190 -12.00 4.64 14.48
N ARG A 191 -12.47 3.87 15.47
CA ARG A 191 -13.32 2.70 15.25
C ARG A 191 -14.65 3.08 14.58
N LYS A 192 -15.36 4.09 15.09
CA LYS A 192 -16.64 4.55 14.50
C LYS A 192 -16.44 5.03 13.06
N GLU A 193 -15.41 5.83 12.83
CA GLU A 193 -15.07 6.33 11.50
C GLU A 193 -14.71 5.21 10.52
N CYS A 194 -14.00 4.18 10.99
CA CYS A 194 -13.69 3.00 10.18
C CYS A 194 -14.96 2.23 9.76
N VAL A 195 -15.91 2.06 10.68
CA VAL A 195 -17.22 1.45 10.40
C VAL A 195 -18.02 2.30 9.41
N ARG A 196 -18.05 3.62 9.61
CA ARG A 196 -18.73 4.58 8.73
C ARG A 196 -18.14 4.56 7.32
N LEU A 197 -16.82 4.52 7.20
CA LEU A 197 -16.11 4.42 5.93
C LEU A 197 -16.47 3.15 5.16
N ARG A 198 -16.65 2.01 5.85
CA ARG A 198 -17.10 0.75 5.23
C ARG A 198 -18.46 0.92 4.55
N PHE A 199 -19.40 1.61 5.18
CA PHE A 199 -20.71 1.86 4.56
C PHE A 199 -20.59 2.73 3.31
N TRP A 200 -19.79 3.80 3.33
CA TRP A 200 -19.59 4.61 2.14
C TRP A 200 -18.90 3.86 0.99
N TYR A 201 -18.08 2.85 1.31
CA TYR A 201 -17.53 1.93 0.31
C TYR A 201 -18.63 1.05 -0.29
N THR A 202 -19.54 0.51 0.53
CA THR A 202 -20.71 -0.24 0.02
C THR A 202 -21.58 0.61 -0.89
N ILE A 203 -21.86 1.85 -0.48
CA ILE A 203 -22.61 2.81 -1.30
C ILE A 203 -21.87 3.11 -2.61
N ARG A 204 -20.55 3.29 -2.58
CA ARG A 204 -19.73 3.52 -3.77
C ARG A 204 -19.84 2.39 -4.79
N GLU A 205 -19.77 1.15 -4.33
CA GLU A 205 -19.92 0.00 -5.23
C GLU A 205 -21.34 -0.07 -5.80
N GLY A 206 -22.40 0.19 -5.00
CA GLY A 206 -23.76 0.26 -5.54
C GLY A 206 -23.97 1.34 -6.59
N LEU A 207 -23.44 2.53 -6.35
CA LEU A 207 -23.47 3.63 -7.32
C LEU A 207 -22.71 3.28 -8.62
N ARG A 208 -21.64 2.47 -8.51
CA ARG A 208 -20.87 1.99 -9.66
C ARG A 208 -21.63 0.94 -10.45
N GLU A 209 -22.37 0.07 -9.78
CA GLU A 209 -23.20 -0.98 -10.37
C GLU A 209 -24.56 -0.49 -10.86
N TRP A 210 -24.95 0.74 -10.51
CA TRP A 210 -26.20 1.35 -10.95
C TRP A 210 -26.28 1.43 -12.47
N GLU A 211 -27.42 0.98 -13.01
CA GLU A 211 -27.78 1.09 -14.43
C GLU A 211 -29.24 1.57 -14.55
N PRO A 212 -29.56 2.44 -15.54
CA PRO A 212 -30.93 2.89 -15.76
C PRO A 212 -31.89 1.70 -15.97
N GLY A 213 -32.95 1.62 -15.17
CA GLY A 213 -33.99 0.59 -15.30
C GLY A 213 -33.62 -0.80 -14.77
N LYS A 214 -32.42 -1.00 -14.20
CA LYS A 214 -32.10 -2.16 -13.38
C LYS A 214 -31.97 -1.72 -11.94
N GLY A 215 -32.87 -2.18 -11.07
CA GLY A 215 -32.77 -1.88 -9.63
C GLY A 215 -31.42 -2.33 -9.07
N VAL A 216 -30.77 -1.46 -8.31
CA VAL A 216 -29.54 -1.78 -7.61
C VAL A 216 -29.92 -2.58 -6.37
N ARG A 217 -29.38 -3.80 -6.21
CA ARG A 217 -29.44 -4.50 -4.93
C ARG A 217 -28.13 -4.30 -4.22
N LEU A 218 -28.13 -3.37 -3.27
CA LEU A 218 -27.03 -3.23 -2.33
C LEU A 218 -27.00 -4.45 -1.40
N ILE A 219 -25.89 -5.19 -1.39
CA ILE A 219 -25.70 -6.31 -0.47
C ILE A 219 -25.40 -5.71 0.91
N HIS A 220 -26.24 -6.04 1.90
CA HIS A 220 -26.14 -5.59 3.30
C HIS A 220 -25.11 -6.39 4.09
#